data_AF-A0A7V9CC73-F1
#
_entry.id   AF-A0A7V9CC73-F1
#
_cell.length_a   1.000
_cell.length_b   1.000
_cell.length_c   1.000
_cell.angle_alpha   90.00
_cell.angle_beta   90.00
_cell.angle_gamma   90.00
#
_symmetry.space_group_name_H-M   'P 1'
#
loop_
_entity.id
_entity.type
_entity.pdbx_description
1 polymer ?
#
loop_
_entity_poly.entity_id
_entity_poly.type
_entity_poly.pdbx_seq_one_letter_code
_entity_poly.pdbx_strand_id
1 'polypeptide(L)'
;MEAATTTSPKPRLKAQYEDEIGDRLRKRFDYANSMQVPRLQKITLNMGVGEAKQDSKMLEQAQEQLAVIAGQHPNVRLARKSIASFKLREGMPVGVSVTLRDARMYEFLDRLVSVAIPRIRDFRGLNPRSFDGRGNYSIGIREQIIFPEIDYDAIDQVRGLDVTITTSAETDEEAFELLSEFGLPFKAEGRPGEKGGEDEEDPEEERRKAEARARAEAEQAALEQLKEENPEAYERPQRAEEGEEGEEGADTRPDTGGGDEGSPESADDGESGEQKSDDG
;
A
#
# COMPACT_ATOMS: atom_id res chain seq x y z
N MET A 1 13.54 51.25 13.88
CA MET A 1 12.41 50.40 13.42
C MET A 1 12.62 49.03 14.03
N GLU A 2 11.90 48.76 15.10
CA GLU A 2 11.98 47.52 15.87
C GLU A 2 11.18 46.45 15.12
N ALA A 3 11.86 45.43 14.63
CA ALA A 3 11.22 44.32 13.94
C ALA A 3 10.43 43.51 14.98
N ALA A 4 9.10 43.64 14.96
CA ALA A 4 8.23 42.75 15.72
C ALA A 4 8.48 41.32 15.24
N THR A 5 9.17 40.53 16.06
CA THR A 5 9.24 39.07 15.88
C THR A 5 7.85 38.52 16.17
N THR A 6 7.06 38.30 15.12
CA THR A 6 5.78 37.62 15.22
C THR A 6 6.04 36.16 15.59
N THR A 7 6.19 35.88 16.88
CA THR A 7 6.25 34.50 17.39
C THR A 7 4.89 33.87 17.16
N SER A 8 4.79 32.99 16.15
CA SER A 8 3.59 32.19 15.92
C SER A 8 3.15 31.51 17.23
N PRO A 9 1.85 31.52 17.56
CA PRO A 9 1.36 30.94 18.81
C PRO A 9 1.72 29.45 18.86
N LYS A 10 2.10 28.97 20.05
CA LYS A 10 2.40 27.55 20.29
C LYS A 10 1.15 26.73 19.89
N PRO A 11 1.29 25.69 19.05
CA PRO A 11 0.14 24.87 18.66
C PRO A 11 -0.54 24.25 19.88
N ARG A 12 -1.87 24.23 19.88
CA ARG A 12 -2.70 23.74 21.00
C ARG A 12 -2.28 22.34 21.45
N LEU A 13 -2.19 21.40 20.51
CA LEU A 13 -1.80 20.02 20.81
C LEU A 13 -0.35 19.90 21.31
N LYS A 14 0.54 20.80 20.87
CA LYS A 14 1.92 20.82 21.37
C LYS A 14 1.99 21.28 22.83
N ALA A 15 1.18 22.28 23.20
CA ALA A 15 1.06 22.68 24.60
C ALA A 15 0.46 21.56 25.46
N GLN A 16 -0.64 20.95 25.00
CA GLN A 16 -1.26 19.80 25.70
C GLN A 16 -0.30 18.62 25.86
N TYR A 17 0.56 18.37 24.88
CA TYR A 17 1.57 17.32 25.00
C TYR A 17 2.57 17.60 26.13
N GLU A 18 3.13 18.80 26.16
CA GLU A 18 4.15 19.21 27.12
C GLU A 18 3.59 19.36 28.55
N ASP A 19 2.34 19.82 28.68
CA ASP A 19 1.74 20.16 29.97
C ASP A 19 1.04 18.96 30.64
N GLU A 20 0.44 18.05 29.84
CA GLU A 20 -0.45 17.01 30.38
C GLU A 20 -0.14 15.60 29.86
N ILE A 21 -0.11 15.41 28.54
CA ILE A 21 -0.05 14.06 27.94
C ILE A 21 1.27 13.38 28.28
N GLY A 22 2.39 14.12 28.22
CA GLY A 22 3.71 13.59 28.56
C GLY A 22 3.76 13.04 29.98
N ASP A 23 3.19 13.76 30.95
CA ASP A 23 3.12 13.32 32.35
C ASP A 23 2.17 12.14 32.56
N ARG A 24 1.06 12.07 31.82
CA ARG A 24 0.14 10.92 31.85
C ARG A 24 0.81 9.65 31.32
N LEU A 25 1.49 9.74 30.19
CA LEU A 25 2.23 8.61 29.61
C LEU A 25 3.38 8.17 30.51
N ARG A 26 4.12 9.11 31.10
CA ARG A 26 5.19 8.79 32.06
C ARG A 26 4.69 7.99 33.25
N LYS A 27 3.55 8.40 33.83
CA LYS A 27 2.94 7.69 34.98
C LYS A 27 2.39 6.33 34.59
N ARG A 28 1.90 6.17 33.36
CA ARG A 28 1.28 4.94 32.90
C ARG A 28 2.28 3.84 32.60
N PHE A 29 3.37 4.19 31.93
CA PHE A 29 4.40 3.24 31.50
C PHE A 29 5.65 3.24 32.38
N ASP A 30 5.65 4.02 33.46
CA ASP A 30 6.73 4.14 34.46
C ASP A 30 8.12 4.38 33.84
N TYR A 31 8.21 5.30 32.87
CA TYR A 31 9.48 5.61 32.23
C TYR A 31 10.48 6.22 33.21
N ALA A 32 11.68 5.64 33.26
CA ALA A 32 12.76 6.12 34.11
C ALA A 32 13.30 7.51 33.68
N ASN A 33 13.17 7.86 32.40
CA ASN A 33 13.62 9.13 31.87
C ASN A 33 12.48 9.86 31.12
N SER A 34 12.33 11.16 31.38
CA SER A 34 11.34 12.00 30.69
C SER A 34 11.55 12.04 29.17
N MET A 35 12.80 11.86 28.71
CA MET A 35 13.13 11.82 27.28
C MET A 35 12.75 10.49 26.59
N GLN A 36 12.37 9.45 27.35
CA GLN A 36 11.86 8.20 26.79
C GLN A 36 10.37 8.27 26.43
N VAL A 37 9.65 9.29 26.92
CA VAL A 37 8.22 9.43 26.64
C VAL A 37 8.00 9.55 25.13
N PRO A 38 7.12 8.71 24.54
CA PRO A 38 6.81 8.76 23.12
C PRO A 38 6.34 10.12 22.66
N ARG A 39 6.80 10.53 21.48
CA ARG A 39 6.42 11.79 20.82
C ARG A 39 6.14 11.59 19.35
N LEU A 40 5.37 12.51 18.77
CA LEU A 40 5.17 12.59 17.33
C LEU A 40 6.46 13.09 16.66
N GLN A 41 6.95 12.35 15.66
CA GLN A 41 8.17 12.71 14.91
C GLN A 41 7.84 13.44 13.61
N LYS A 42 6.89 12.91 12.85
CA LYS A 42 6.43 13.47 11.58
C LYS A 42 5.05 12.91 11.23
N ILE A 43 4.33 13.66 10.41
CA ILE A 43 3.15 13.15 9.71
C ILE A 43 3.42 13.24 8.21
N THR A 44 3.25 12.13 7.51
CA THR A 44 3.40 12.07 6.05
C THR A 44 2.03 11.90 5.42
N LEU A 45 1.71 12.79 4.49
CA LEU A 45 0.51 12.72 3.68
C LEU A 45 0.92 12.26 2.29
N ASN A 46 0.24 11.26 1.76
CA ASN A 46 0.53 10.68 0.46
C ASN A 46 -0.76 10.53 -0.34
N MET A 47 -0.72 10.95 -1.59
CA MET A 47 -1.83 10.81 -2.53
C MET A 47 -1.32 10.11 -3.79
N GLY A 48 -1.83 8.92 -4.03
CA GLY A 48 -1.59 8.18 -5.27
C GLY A 48 -2.50 8.69 -6.38
N VAL A 49 -1.93 9.12 -7.50
CA VAL A 49 -2.68 9.61 -8.66
C VAL A 49 -2.30 8.76 -9.87
N GLY A 50 -2.92 7.59 -10.00
CA GLY A 50 -2.60 6.64 -11.08
C GLY A 50 -2.86 7.17 -12.49
N GLU A 51 -3.75 8.17 -12.61
CA GLU A 51 -4.12 8.85 -13.87
C GLU A 51 -3.11 9.94 -14.27
N ALA A 52 -2.20 10.35 -13.36
CA ALA A 52 -1.20 11.40 -13.61
C ALA A 52 -0.22 11.08 -14.75
N LYS A 53 -0.14 9.81 -15.17
CA LYS A 53 0.68 9.39 -16.31
C LYS A 53 0.09 9.82 -17.66
N GLN A 54 -1.21 10.08 -17.72
CA GLN A 54 -1.95 10.46 -18.94
C GLN A 54 -2.21 11.96 -18.99
N ASP A 55 -2.49 12.57 -17.83
CA ASP A 55 -2.79 14.00 -17.73
C ASP A 55 -1.96 14.66 -16.61
N SER A 56 -1.11 15.60 -17.00
CA SER A 56 -0.30 16.38 -16.05
C SER A 56 -1.15 17.36 -15.23
N LYS A 57 -2.30 17.81 -15.75
CA LYS A 57 -3.18 18.73 -15.03
C LYS A 57 -3.79 18.08 -13.78
N MET A 58 -4.12 16.80 -13.88
CA MET A 58 -4.61 16.00 -12.76
C MET A 58 -3.58 15.92 -11.62
N LEU A 59 -2.29 15.93 -11.94
CA LEU A 59 -1.22 15.98 -10.94
C LEU A 59 -1.12 17.36 -10.30
N GLU A 60 -1.19 18.43 -11.10
CA GLU A 60 -1.15 19.81 -10.63
C GLU A 60 -2.30 20.11 -9.67
N GLN A 61 -3.52 19.70 -10.00
CA GLN A 61 -4.69 19.86 -9.13
C GLN A 61 -4.54 19.10 -7.80
N ALA A 62 -4.05 17.85 -7.84
CA ALA A 62 -3.77 17.11 -6.61
C ALA A 62 -2.68 17.77 -5.76
N GLN A 63 -1.67 18.37 -6.40
CA GLN A 63 -0.63 19.11 -5.71
C GLN A 63 -1.19 20.36 -5.02
N GLU A 64 -2.06 21.11 -5.70
CA GLU A 64 -2.73 22.28 -5.14
C GLU A 64 -3.65 21.90 -3.97
N GLN A 65 -4.51 20.89 -4.13
CA GLN A 65 -5.40 20.41 -3.08
C GLN A 65 -4.61 19.97 -1.84
N LEU A 66 -3.55 19.18 -2.03
CA LEU A 66 -2.71 18.73 -0.92
C LEU A 66 -1.90 19.88 -0.30
N ALA A 67 -1.52 20.89 -1.09
CA ALA A 67 -0.88 22.11 -0.59
C ALA A 67 -1.80 22.89 0.34
N VAL A 68 -3.09 23.03 -0.03
CA VAL A 68 -4.12 23.69 0.78
C VAL A 68 -4.35 22.92 2.09
N ILE A 69 -4.50 21.60 2.01
CA ILE A 69 -4.69 20.75 3.21
C ILE A 69 -3.47 20.85 4.14
N ALA A 70 -2.26 20.74 3.61
CA ALA A 70 -1.04 20.65 4.42
C ALA A 70 -0.44 22.00 4.81
N GLY A 71 -0.83 23.10 4.15
CA GLY A 71 -0.18 24.41 4.27
C GLY A 71 1.27 24.40 3.78
N GLN A 72 1.65 23.41 2.96
CA GLN A 72 3.01 23.18 2.49
C GLN A 72 2.98 22.61 1.09
N HIS A 73 3.83 23.13 0.21
CA HIS A 73 3.95 22.66 -1.16
C HIS A 73 4.39 21.17 -1.20
N PRO A 74 3.58 20.27 -1.79
CA PRO A 74 3.92 18.86 -1.89
C PRO A 74 5.02 18.58 -2.90
N ASN A 75 5.73 17.46 -2.70
CA ASN A 75 6.71 16.96 -3.64
C ASN A 75 6.10 15.88 -4.55
N VAL A 76 6.33 15.98 -5.85
CA VAL A 76 5.91 15.01 -6.86
C VAL A 76 6.78 13.76 -6.74
N ARG A 77 6.15 12.59 -6.70
CA ARG A 77 6.81 11.28 -6.63
C ARG A 77 6.88 10.65 -8.01
N LEU A 78 8.09 10.40 -8.47
CA LEU A 78 8.38 9.72 -9.72
C LEU A 78 8.48 8.20 -9.51
N ALA A 79 8.10 7.44 -10.53
CA ALA A 79 8.24 5.99 -10.57
C ALA A 79 9.72 5.60 -10.53
N ARG A 80 10.08 4.69 -9.61
CA ARG A 80 11.46 4.17 -9.50
C ARG A 80 11.75 2.98 -10.42
N LYS A 81 10.71 2.29 -10.88
CA LYS A 81 10.82 1.07 -11.70
C LYS A 81 9.77 1.11 -12.80
N SER A 82 10.15 0.62 -13.97
CA SER A 82 9.21 0.40 -15.08
C SER A 82 8.43 -0.90 -14.85
N ILE A 83 7.11 -0.84 -14.93
CA ILE A 83 6.24 -2.01 -14.77
C ILE A 83 5.20 -1.99 -15.88
N ALA A 84 5.26 -2.98 -16.77
CA ALA A 84 4.40 -3.07 -17.95
C ALA A 84 2.91 -3.18 -17.61
N SER A 85 2.55 -3.95 -16.56
CA SER A 85 1.15 -4.14 -16.13
C SER A 85 0.45 -2.82 -15.76
N PHE A 86 1.19 -1.86 -15.18
CA PHE A 86 0.67 -0.54 -14.85
C PHE A 86 0.88 0.50 -15.95
N LYS A 87 1.52 0.11 -17.07
CA LYS A 87 1.95 0.98 -18.17
C LYS A 87 2.81 2.15 -17.65
N LEU A 88 3.66 1.88 -16.66
CA LEU A 88 4.54 2.87 -16.04
C LEU A 88 5.98 2.71 -16.52
N ARG A 89 6.64 3.83 -16.80
CA ARG A 89 8.08 3.91 -17.07
C ARG A 89 8.76 4.63 -15.91
N GLU A 90 10.03 4.31 -15.67
CA GLU A 90 10.87 5.02 -14.72
C GLU A 90 10.89 6.53 -15.02
N GLY A 91 10.82 7.35 -13.96
CA GLY A 91 10.79 8.80 -14.07
C GLY A 91 9.42 9.40 -14.35
N MET A 92 8.36 8.61 -14.61
CA MET A 92 7.00 9.15 -14.75
C MET A 92 6.42 9.57 -13.40
N PRO A 93 5.64 10.67 -13.32
CA PRO A 93 4.96 11.07 -12.09
C PRO A 93 3.82 10.08 -11.75
N VAL A 94 3.74 9.68 -10.48
CA VAL A 94 2.75 8.69 -9.99
C VAL A 94 1.88 9.26 -8.87
N GLY A 95 2.36 10.26 -8.15
CA GLY A 95 1.61 10.84 -7.04
C GLY A 95 2.32 12.02 -6.40
N VAL A 96 1.74 12.51 -5.32
CA VAL A 96 2.26 13.65 -4.55
C VAL A 96 2.33 13.28 -3.08
N SER A 97 3.35 13.78 -2.40
CA SER A 97 3.49 13.57 -0.95
C SER A 97 4.03 14.80 -0.26
N VAL A 98 3.66 14.97 1.00
CA VAL A 98 4.19 16.03 1.86
C VAL A 98 4.50 15.47 3.24
N THR A 99 5.58 15.93 3.85
CA THR A 99 5.96 15.56 5.22
C THR A 99 5.90 16.79 6.10
N LEU A 100 5.03 16.72 7.10
CA LEU A 100 4.84 17.74 8.11
C LEU A 100 5.66 17.40 9.35
N ARG A 101 6.30 18.42 9.93
CA ARG A 101 7.09 18.35 11.16
C ARG A 101 6.79 19.56 12.04
N ASP A 102 7.21 19.48 13.29
CA ASP A 102 7.11 20.55 14.28
C ASP A 102 5.68 21.11 14.37
N ALA A 103 5.52 22.43 14.31
CA ALA A 103 4.23 23.09 14.54
C ALA A 103 3.15 22.66 13.55
N ARG A 104 3.48 22.58 12.26
CA ARG A 104 2.53 22.24 11.19
C ARG A 104 1.95 20.84 11.35
N MET A 105 2.73 19.92 11.91
CA MET A 105 2.29 18.56 12.21
C MET A 105 1.19 18.56 13.27
N TYR A 106 1.39 19.30 14.38
CA TYR A 106 0.40 19.41 15.45
C TYR A 106 -0.87 20.14 14.99
N GLU A 107 -0.73 21.19 14.18
CA GLU A 107 -1.89 21.91 13.61
C GLU A 107 -2.68 21.05 12.62
N PHE A 108 -2.00 20.26 11.80
CA PHE A 108 -2.66 19.30 10.91
C PHE A 108 -3.39 18.21 11.70
N LEU A 109 -2.76 17.66 12.74
CA LEU A 109 -3.39 16.65 13.58
C LEU A 109 -4.63 17.20 14.29
N ASP A 110 -4.58 18.44 14.78
CA ASP A 110 -5.72 19.09 15.42
C ASP A 110 -6.90 19.24 14.45
N ARG A 111 -6.64 19.71 13.22
CA ARG A 111 -7.66 19.81 12.17
C ARG A 111 -8.20 18.44 11.77
N LEU A 112 -7.33 17.43 11.67
CA LEU A 112 -7.71 16.07 11.34
C LEU A 112 -8.71 15.51 12.38
N VAL A 113 -8.38 15.61 13.66
CA VAL A 113 -9.20 15.06 14.75
C VAL A 113 -10.48 15.86 14.98
N SER A 114 -10.36 17.18 15.09
CA SER A 114 -11.46 18.04 15.52
C SER A 114 -12.45 18.35 14.39
N VAL A 115 -12.01 18.35 13.13
CA VAL A 115 -12.80 18.84 11.99
C VAL A 115 -12.98 17.79 10.90
N ALA A 116 -11.90 17.13 10.46
CA ALA A 116 -11.95 16.26 9.30
C ALA A 116 -12.61 14.90 9.60
N ILE A 117 -12.21 14.22 10.69
CA ILE A 117 -12.74 12.90 11.05
C ILE A 117 -14.26 12.90 11.26
N PRO A 118 -14.86 13.86 11.99
CA PRO A 118 -16.32 13.92 12.15
C PRO A 118 -17.10 14.09 10.85
N ARG A 119 -16.46 14.57 9.78
CA ARG A 119 -17.07 14.76 8.45
C ARG A 119 -16.96 13.52 7.56
N ILE A 120 -16.29 12.46 8.00
CA ILE A 120 -16.24 11.19 7.28
C ILE A 120 -17.63 10.55 7.31
N ARG A 121 -18.16 10.19 6.13
CA ARG A 121 -19.44 9.47 6.01
C ARG A 121 -19.33 8.08 6.65
N ASP A 122 -20.34 7.71 7.43
CA ASP A 122 -20.42 6.42 8.15
C ASP A 122 -19.21 6.13 9.05
N PHE A 123 -18.69 7.16 9.73
CA PHE A 123 -17.57 7.00 10.64
C PHE A 123 -17.93 6.14 11.86
N ARG A 124 -17.27 4.99 12.00
CA ARG A 124 -17.45 4.06 13.13
C ARG A 124 -16.29 4.05 14.12
N GLY A 125 -15.34 4.98 14.00
CA GLY A 125 -14.06 4.92 14.71
C GLY A 125 -12.92 4.44 13.82
N LEU A 126 -11.71 4.89 14.15
CA LEU A 126 -10.46 4.48 13.51
C LEU A 126 -10.08 3.07 13.94
N ASN A 127 -9.52 2.28 13.02
CA ASN A 127 -9.11 0.91 13.30
C ASN A 127 -7.85 0.91 14.19
N PRO A 128 -7.90 0.34 15.41
CA PRO A 128 -6.74 0.23 16.29
C PRO A 128 -5.73 -0.83 15.84
N ARG A 129 -6.06 -1.66 14.84
CA ARG A 129 -5.14 -2.65 14.25
C ARG A 129 -4.27 -2.10 13.12
N SER A 130 -4.41 -0.82 12.76
CA SER A 130 -3.63 -0.19 11.67
C SER A 130 -2.24 0.32 12.09
N PHE A 131 -1.70 -0.21 13.19
CA PHE A 131 -0.30 0.00 13.58
C PHE A 131 0.62 -1.01 12.89
N ASP A 132 1.89 -0.67 12.77
CA ASP A 132 2.89 -1.46 12.03
C ASP A 132 3.78 -2.35 12.92
N GLY A 133 3.45 -2.51 14.20
CA GLY A 133 4.27 -3.25 15.17
C GLY A 133 5.44 -2.45 15.74
N ARG A 134 5.65 -1.21 15.27
CA ARG A 134 6.75 -0.32 15.67
C ARG A 134 6.25 1.06 16.04
N GLY A 135 4.99 1.16 16.47
CA GLY A 135 4.40 2.41 16.94
C GLY A 135 4.09 3.44 15.86
N ASN A 136 4.13 3.09 14.57
CA ASN A 136 3.63 3.96 13.51
C ASN A 136 2.19 3.61 13.16
N TYR A 137 1.40 4.64 12.89
CA TYR A 137 -0.01 4.50 12.58
C TYR A 137 -0.32 5.01 11.18
N SER A 138 -1.06 4.24 10.39
CA SER A 138 -1.47 4.66 9.04
C SER A 138 -2.98 4.58 8.88
N ILE A 139 -3.57 5.63 8.30
CA ILE A 139 -4.99 5.68 7.95
C ILE A 139 -5.17 6.04 6.49
N GLY A 140 -6.06 5.30 5.83
CA GLY A 140 -6.53 5.61 4.48
C GLY A 140 -7.82 6.41 4.56
N ILE A 141 -7.79 7.62 4.01
CA ILE A 141 -8.95 8.50 3.86
C ILE A 141 -9.43 8.35 2.42
N ARG A 142 -10.68 7.92 2.23
CA ARG A 142 -11.19 7.62 0.87
C ARG A 142 -11.48 8.88 0.05
N GLU A 143 -11.84 9.97 0.73
CA GLU A 143 -12.33 11.18 0.08
C GLU A 143 -11.64 12.40 0.72
N GLN A 144 -10.93 13.20 -0.08
CA GLN A 144 -10.25 14.40 0.39
C GLN A 144 -11.20 15.53 0.80
N ILE A 145 -12.49 15.44 0.42
CA ILE A 145 -13.53 16.42 0.70
C ILE A 145 -13.92 16.54 2.18
N ILE A 146 -13.35 15.72 3.06
CA ILE A 146 -13.56 15.85 4.50
C ILE A 146 -12.92 17.12 5.05
N PHE A 147 -11.90 17.66 4.38
CA PHE A 147 -11.24 18.91 4.75
C PHE A 147 -12.09 20.09 4.28
N PRO A 148 -12.53 21.00 5.18
CA PRO A 148 -13.34 22.16 4.79
C PRO A 148 -12.59 23.19 3.94
N GLU A 149 -11.26 23.11 3.90
CA GLU A 149 -10.43 23.99 3.08
C GLU A 149 -10.48 23.66 1.58
N ILE A 150 -10.99 22.46 1.22
CA ILE A 150 -11.20 22.08 -0.16
C ILE A 150 -12.58 22.57 -0.61
N ASP A 151 -12.61 23.33 -1.70
CA ASP A 151 -13.84 23.72 -2.37
C ASP A 151 -14.39 22.55 -3.20
N TYR A 152 -15.62 22.13 -2.89
CA TYR A 152 -16.29 21.01 -3.56
C TYR A 152 -16.54 21.28 -5.06
N ASP A 153 -16.77 22.54 -5.43
CA ASP A 153 -17.10 22.90 -6.82
C ASP A 153 -15.86 22.93 -7.72
N ALA A 154 -14.68 23.08 -7.11
CA ALA A 154 -13.40 23.12 -7.82
C ALA A 154 -12.77 21.73 -8.05
N ILE A 155 -13.39 20.67 -7.53
CA ILE A 155 -12.86 19.29 -7.63
C ILE A 155 -13.31 18.66 -8.94
N ASP A 156 -12.35 18.10 -9.65
CA ASP A 156 -12.52 17.25 -10.82
C ASP A 156 -12.97 15.82 -10.45
N GLN A 157 -12.26 15.19 -9.51
CA GLN A 157 -12.44 13.82 -9.09
C GLN A 157 -12.18 13.66 -7.59
N VAL A 158 -12.96 12.81 -6.95
CA VAL A 158 -12.73 12.40 -5.56
C VAL A 158 -11.52 11.47 -5.51
N ARG A 159 -10.53 11.82 -4.66
CA ARG A 159 -9.24 11.14 -4.51
C ARG A 159 -9.04 10.73 -3.06
N GLY A 160 -8.42 9.57 -2.88
CA GLY A 160 -8.00 9.10 -1.57
C GLY A 160 -6.72 9.80 -1.09
N LEU A 161 -6.54 9.85 0.23
CA LEU A 161 -5.36 10.36 0.90
C LEU A 161 -4.93 9.37 1.98
N ASP A 162 -3.66 8.97 1.96
CA ASP A 162 -3.07 8.19 3.04
C ASP A 162 -2.32 9.11 4.01
N VAL A 163 -2.60 8.95 5.30
CA VAL A 163 -1.95 9.69 6.38
C VAL A 163 -1.19 8.71 7.26
N THR A 164 0.13 8.86 7.29
CA THR A 164 1.02 8.09 8.16
C THR A 164 1.56 8.97 9.27
N ILE A 165 1.24 8.62 10.51
CA ILE A 165 1.72 9.25 11.72
C ILE A 165 2.91 8.43 12.23
N THR A 166 4.10 9.03 12.20
CA THR A 166 5.32 8.42 12.75
C THR A 166 5.53 8.92 14.17
N THR A 167 5.60 7.99 15.11
CA THR A 167 5.90 8.28 16.51
C THR A 167 7.30 7.81 16.87
N SER A 168 7.74 8.10 18.10
CA SER A 168 8.97 7.54 18.66
C SER A 168 8.74 6.34 19.59
N ALA A 169 7.51 5.85 19.70
CA ALA A 169 7.21 4.66 20.49
C ALA A 169 7.86 3.44 19.87
N GLU A 170 8.27 2.48 20.71
CA GLU A 170 8.83 1.21 20.24
C GLU A 170 7.73 0.15 20.07
N THR A 171 6.62 0.30 20.78
CA THR A 171 5.50 -0.63 20.79
C THR A 171 4.21 0.04 20.36
N ASP A 172 3.28 -0.76 19.83
CA ASP A 172 1.98 -0.27 19.38
C ASP A 172 1.09 0.15 20.56
N GLU A 173 1.27 -0.43 21.74
CA GLU A 173 0.53 -0.06 22.95
C GLU A 173 0.81 1.39 23.35
N GLU A 174 2.09 1.76 23.40
CA GLU A 174 2.54 3.12 23.72
C GLU A 174 2.05 4.13 22.68
N ALA A 175 2.14 3.78 21.40
CA ALA A 175 1.68 4.63 20.30
C ALA A 175 0.15 4.81 20.32
N PHE A 176 -0.59 3.73 20.59
CA PHE A 176 -2.03 3.78 20.73
C PHE A 176 -2.46 4.72 21.85
N GLU A 177 -1.83 4.63 23.02
CA GLU A 177 -2.13 5.53 24.12
C GLU A 177 -1.78 6.98 23.83
N LEU A 178 -0.61 7.23 23.22
CA LEU A 178 -0.23 8.58 22.78
C LEU A 178 -1.29 9.18 21.86
N LEU A 179 -1.72 8.43 20.85
CA LEU A 179 -2.71 8.89 19.88
C LEU A 179 -4.12 9.04 20.49
N SER A 180 -4.49 8.16 21.41
CA SER A 180 -5.76 8.24 22.14
C SER A 180 -5.82 9.49 23.02
N GLU A 181 -4.71 9.82 23.68
CA GLU A 181 -4.56 11.05 24.47
C GLU A 181 -4.61 12.33 23.63
N PHE A 182 -4.19 12.27 22.35
CA PHE A 182 -4.41 13.34 21.38
C PHE A 182 -5.86 13.45 20.89
N GLY A 183 -6.75 12.57 21.33
CA GLY A 183 -8.17 12.60 21.03
C GLY A 183 -8.56 11.86 19.75
N LEU A 184 -7.71 10.98 19.22
CA LEU A 184 -8.07 10.17 18.05
C LEU A 184 -9.21 9.19 18.41
N PRO A 185 -10.34 9.23 17.69
CA PRO A 185 -11.49 8.38 18.00
C PRO A 185 -11.28 6.97 17.45
N PHE A 186 -10.70 6.10 18.26
CA PHE A 186 -10.53 4.68 17.96
C PHE A 186 -11.83 3.88 18.16
N LYS A 187 -11.96 2.76 17.44
CA LYS A 187 -12.99 1.76 17.74
C LYS A 187 -12.73 1.14 19.12
N ALA A 188 -13.80 0.73 19.79
CA ALA A 188 -13.72 0.09 21.10
C ALA A 188 -12.99 -1.27 21.07
N GLU A 189 -12.98 -1.94 19.92
CA GLU A 189 -12.38 -3.26 19.72
C GLU A 189 -11.04 -3.18 19.00
N GLY A 190 -10.11 -4.06 19.38
CA GLY A 190 -8.84 -4.28 18.67
C GLY A 190 -7.64 -3.49 19.22
N ARG A 191 -7.73 -2.99 20.46
CA ARG A 191 -6.66 -2.25 21.12
C ARG A 191 -5.35 -3.07 21.18
N PRO A 192 -4.21 -2.52 20.73
CA PRO A 192 -2.92 -3.19 20.87
C PRO A 192 -2.63 -3.48 22.35
N GLY A 193 -2.27 -4.73 22.67
CA GLY A 193 -1.89 -5.17 24.02
C GLY A 193 -3.00 -5.75 24.89
N GLU A 194 -4.27 -5.65 24.47
CA GLU A 194 -5.37 -6.29 25.18
C GLU A 194 -5.45 -7.77 24.76
N LYS A 195 -5.19 -8.71 25.69
CA LYS A 195 -5.33 -10.17 25.48
C LYS A 195 -6.80 -10.64 25.38
N GLY A 196 -7.64 -9.88 24.72
CA GLY A 196 -9.06 -10.19 24.53
C GLY A 196 -9.47 -9.85 23.11
N GLY A 197 -9.53 -10.86 22.24
CA GLY A 197 -9.99 -10.72 20.86
C GLY A 197 -8.98 -11.16 19.78
N GLU A 198 -7.95 -11.93 20.15
CA GLU A 198 -7.51 -13.00 19.26
C GLU A 198 -8.71 -13.97 19.20
N ASP A 199 -9.29 -14.21 18.03
CA ASP A 199 -10.48 -15.06 17.75
C ASP A 199 -11.87 -14.39 17.64
N GLU A 200 -11.97 -13.13 17.20
CA GLU A 200 -13.11 -12.79 16.33
C GLU A 200 -12.56 -12.65 14.91
N GLU A 201 -12.49 -13.78 14.21
CA GLU A 201 -12.52 -13.76 12.75
C GLU A 201 -13.75 -12.94 12.35
N ASP A 202 -13.55 -11.94 11.49
CA ASP A 202 -14.65 -11.14 10.95
C ASP A 202 -15.75 -12.11 10.45
N PRO A 203 -17.00 -12.04 10.96
CA PRO A 203 -18.04 -12.97 10.56
C PRO A 203 -18.31 -12.91 9.04
N GLU A 204 -17.93 -11.83 8.35
CA GLU A 204 -17.94 -11.81 6.88
C GLU A 204 -16.79 -12.61 6.25
N GLU A 205 -15.62 -12.64 6.87
CA GLU A 205 -14.46 -13.41 6.40
C GLU A 205 -14.67 -14.91 6.62
N GLU A 206 -15.23 -15.34 7.76
CA GLU A 206 -15.62 -16.74 7.99
C GLU A 206 -16.68 -17.20 7.00
N ARG A 207 -17.72 -16.39 6.75
CA ARG A 207 -18.76 -16.71 5.77
C ARG A 207 -18.18 -16.83 4.36
N ARG A 208 -17.24 -15.96 3.99
CA ARG A 208 -16.56 -16.01 2.68
C ARG A 208 -15.63 -17.22 2.55
N LYS A 209 -14.93 -17.60 3.62
CA LYS A 209 -14.12 -18.83 3.67
C LYS A 209 -14.99 -20.09 3.61
N ALA A 210 -16.12 -20.10 4.32
CA ALA A 210 -17.07 -21.21 4.33
C ALA A 210 -17.73 -21.39 2.95
N GLU A 211 -18.16 -20.31 2.31
CA GLU A 211 -18.72 -20.34 0.95
C GLU A 211 -17.67 -20.80 -0.08
N ALA A 212 -16.42 -20.34 0.04
CA ALA A 212 -15.33 -20.79 -0.83
C ALA A 212 -15.00 -22.29 -0.64
N ARG A 213 -15.01 -22.78 0.60
CA ARG A 213 -14.81 -24.21 0.90
C ARG A 213 -15.96 -25.07 0.36
N ALA A 214 -17.21 -24.66 0.59
CA ALA A 214 -18.38 -25.37 0.07
C ALA A 214 -18.40 -25.40 -1.47
N ARG A 215 -17.97 -24.32 -2.12
CA ARG A 215 -17.83 -24.29 -3.58
C ARG A 215 -16.72 -25.21 -4.09
N ALA A 216 -15.58 -25.28 -3.40
CA ALA A 216 -14.49 -26.17 -3.76
C ALA A 216 -14.86 -27.64 -3.55
N GLU A 217 -15.56 -27.97 -2.47
CA GLU A 217 -16.08 -29.32 -2.21
C GLU A 217 -17.14 -29.73 -3.24
N ALA A 218 -18.05 -28.83 -3.61
CA ALA A 218 -19.02 -29.08 -4.67
C ALA A 218 -18.36 -29.27 -6.04
N GLU A 219 -17.30 -28.49 -6.34
CA GLU A 219 -16.53 -28.62 -7.57
C GLU A 219 -15.76 -29.94 -7.61
N GLN A 220 -15.14 -30.36 -6.50
CA GLN A 220 -14.48 -31.66 -6.37
C GLN A 220 -15.46 -32.83 -6.50
N ALA A 221 -16.61 -32.76 -5.84
CA ALA A 221 -17.66 -33.78 -5.93
C ALA A 221 -18.23 -33.88 -7.36
N ALA A 222 -18.41 -32.74 -8.05
CA ALA A 222 -18.82 -32.74 -9.45
C ALA A 222 -17.74 -33.34 -10.36
N LEU A 223 -16.46 -33.07 -10.08
CA LEU A 223 -15.33 -33.65 -10.80
C LEU A 223 -15.20 -35.17 -10.57
N GLU A 224 -15.50 -35.65 -9.37
CA GLU A 224 -15.56 -37.07 -9.04
C GLU A 224 -16.75 -37.75 -9.72
N GLN A 225 -17.94 -37.13 -9.71
CA GLN A 225 -19.10 -37.63 -10.45
C GLN A 225 -18.83 -37.67 -11.97
N LEU A 226 -18.20 -36.64 -12.53
CA LEU A 226 -17.80 -36.64 -13.95
C LEU A 226 -16.76 -37.73 -14.29
N LYS A 227 -15.86 -38.06 -13.35
CA LYS A 227 -14.90 -39.17 -13.49
C LYS A 227 -15.59 -40.53 -13.39
N GLU A 228 -16.65 -40.65 -12.59
CA GLU A 228 -17.42 -41.88 -12.39
C GLU A 228 -18.42 -42.12 -13.55
N GLU A 229 -19.03 -41.07 -14.08
CA GLU A 229 -19.96 -41.12 -15.22
C GLU A 229 -19.25 -41.26 -16.57
N ASN A 230 -17.99 -40.86 -16.69
CA ASN A 230 -17.24 -40.97 -17.93
C ASN A 230 -15.79 -41.50 -17.71
N PRO A 231 -15.65 -42.79 -17.37
CA PRO A 231 -14.35 -43.39 -17.03
C PRO A 231 -13.37 -43.43 -18.22
N GLU A 232 -13.86 -43.47 -19.46
CA GLU A 232 -13.02 -43.56 -20.66
C GLU A 232 -12.27 -42.25 -21.00
N ALA A 233 -12.65 -41.10 -20.44
CA ALA A 233 -12.02 -39.81 -20.74
C ALA A 233 -10.70 -39.56 -19.97
N TYR A 234 -10.40 -40.37 -18.94
CA TYR A 234 -9.25 -40.18 -18.06
C TYR A 234 -8.31 -41.41 -17.94
N GLU A 235 -8.59 -42.49 -18.67
CA GLU A 235 -7.64 -43.61 -18.79
C GLU A 235 -6.43 -43.18 -19.64
N ARG A 236 -5.26 -43.10 -19.02
CA ARG A 236 -4.00 -43.00 -19.77
C ARG A 236 -3.83 -44.26 -20.63
N PRO A 237 -3.57 -44.17 -21.94
CA PRO A 237 -3.31 -45.35 -22.74
C PRO A 237 -2.07 -46.08 -22.20
N GLN A 238 -2.25 -47.35 -21.87
CA GLN A 238 -1.19 -48.24 -21.41
C GLN A 238 -0.19 -48.48 -22.54
N ARG A 239 1.08 -48.08 -22.34
CA ARG A 239 2.18 -48.51 -23.21
C ARG A 239 2.45 -49.98 -22.93
N ALA A 240 2.20 -50.85 -23.91
CA ALA A 240 2.46 -52.29 -23.79
C ALA A 240 3.96 -52.56 -23.55
N GLU A 241 4.24 -53.34 -22.50
CA GLU A 241 5.55 -53.89 -22.19
C GLU A 241 5.71 -55.22 -22.95
N GLU A 242 6.61 -55.26 -23.93
CA GLU A 242 7.18 -56.51 -24.45
C GLU A 242 8.45 -56.84 -23.64
N GLY A 243 8.54 -58.10 -23.22
CA GLY A 243 9.51 -58.61 -22.26
C GLY A 243 10.93 -58.81 -22.77
N GLU A 244 11.78 -59.03 -21.77
CA GLU A 244 13.24 -59.15 -21.70
C GLU A 244 13.90 -60.19 -22.62
N GLU A 245 15.09 -59.84 -23.11
CA GLU A 245 16.36 -60.62 -23.20
C GLU A 245 17.34 -59.68 -23.96
N GLY A 246 18.39 -59.07 -23.40
CA GLY A 246 19.53 -59.62 -22.67
C GLY A 246 20.80 -59.26 -23.47
N GLU A 247 21.64 -58.34 -22.96
CA GLU A 247 23.12 -58.46 -22.91
C GLU A 247 23.81 -57.14 -22.50
N GLU A 248 24.54 -57.28 -21.39
CA GLU A 248 25.79 -56.67 -20.94
C GLU A 248 26.39 -55.45 -21.68
N GLY A 249 26.79 -54.46 -20.87
CA GLY A 249 27.71 -53.42 -21.29
C GLY A 249 27.87 -52.30 -20.26
N ALA A 250 28.51 -52.60 -19.13
CA ALA A 250 29.06 -51.56 -18.26
C ALA A 250 30.08 -50.72 -19.05
N ASP A 251 30.01 -49.39 -18.99
CA ASP A 251 31.01 -48.59 -18.27
C ASP A 251 30.67 -47.09 -18.22
N THR A 252 30.86 -46.55 -17.03
CA THR A 252 31.18 -45.17 -16.61
C THR A 252 30.80 -43.91 -17.41
N ARG A 253 30.25 -42.94 -16.64
CA ARG A 253 30.03 -41.51 -16.93
C ARG A 253 31.32 -40.80 -17.42
N PRO A 254 31.21 -39.67 -18.15
CA PRO A 254 31.12 -38.38 -17.44
C PRO A 254 30.20 -37.32 -18.09
N ASP A 255 29.58 -36.53 -17.19
CA ASP A 255 29.45 -35.07 -17.23
C ASP A 255 29.49 -34.32 -18.58
N THR A 256 28.39 -33.66 -18.95
CA THR A 256 28.27 -32.42 -19.75
C THR A 256 26.79 -31.96 -19.67
N GLY A 257 26.39 -30.68 -19.56
CA GLY A 257 27.10 -29.42 -19.76
C GLY A 257 26.82 -28.84 -21.16
N GLY A 258 25.92 -27.86 -21.26
CA GLY A 258 25.70 -26.97 -22.43
C GLY A 258 24.83 -27.57 -23.55
N GLY A 259 24.13 -26.84 -24.41
CA GLY A 259 24.06 -25.42 -24.79
C GLY A 259 23.19 -25.36 -26.07
N ASP A 260 22.35 -24.34 -26.22
CA ASP A 260 22.50 -23.31 -27.26
C ASP A 260 22.19 -23.79 -28.70
N GLU A 261 21.01 -23.40 -29.21
CA GLU A 261 20.65 -23.52 -30.62
C GLU A 261 21.21 -22.33 -31.39
N GLY A 262 22.22 -22.61 -32.22
CA GLY A 262 22.88 -21.66 -33.09
C GLY A 262 22.11 -21.32 -34.37
N SER A 263 22.33 -20.09 -34.80
CA SER A 263 22.16 -19.56 -36.16
C SER A 263 22.82 -20.44 -37.24
N PRO A 264 22.49 -20.20 -38.52
CA PRO A 264 23.47 -20.40 -39.58
C PRO A 264 23.73 -19.12 -40.37
N GLU A 265 24.99 -18.98 -40.79
CA GLU A 265 25.53 -17.98 -41.70
C GLU A 265 26.16 -18.72 -42.88
N SER A 266 25.86 -18.30 -44.12
CA SER A 266 26.87 -18.16 -45.18
C SER A 266 26.25 -17.55 -46.45
N ALA A 267 26.97 -16.58 -47.01
CA ALA A 267 26.77 -15.91 -48.29
C ALA A 267 26.96 -16.84 -49.52
N ASP A 268 26.43 -16.48 -50.69
CA ASP A 268 27.21 -15.98 -51.86
C ASP A 268 26.32 -15.82 -53.13
N ASP A 269 26.76 -14.93 -54.04
CA ASP A 269 26.38 -14.72 -55.46
C ASP A 269 24.91 -14.36 -55.82
N GLY A 270 24.58 -13.48 -56.77
CA GLY A 270 25.30 -12.94 -57.92
C GLY A 270 24.38 -13.00 -59.16
N GLU A 271 24.02 -11.81 -59.69
CA GLU A 271 23.65 -11.54 -61.10
C GLU A 271 22.19 -11.76 -61.65
N SER A 272 21.85 -10.88 -62.61
CA SER A 272 20.63 -10.73 -63.45
C SER A 272 19.41 -10.05 -62.79
N GLY A 273 18.71 -9.07 -63.36
CA GLY A 273 18.68 -8.49 -64.71
C GLY A 273 17.23 -8.08 -65.02
N GLU A 274 17.04 -6.90 -65.65
CA GLU A 274 15.80 -6.47 -66.36
C GLU A 274 14.56 -6.08 -65.50
N GLN A 275 13.72 -5.05 -65.75
CA GLN A 275 13.52 -4.07 -66.83
C GLN A 275 12.39 -3.07 -66.45
N LYS A 276 12.49 -1.82 -66.94
CA LYS A 276 11.40 -0.86 -67.33
C LYS A 276 10.42 -0.36 -66.23
N SER A 277 9.86 0.86 -66.23
CA SER A 277 9.52 1.90 -67.22
C SER A 277 9.13 3.17 -66.42
N ASP A 278 9.49 4.39 -66.83
CA ASP A 278 8.61 5.42 -67.47
C ASP A 278 7.37 5.81 -66.61
N ASP A 279 6.95 7.05 -66.41
CA ASP A 279 7.14 8.34 -67.09
C ASP A 279 6.44 9.43 -66.22
N GLY A 280 6.77 10.71 -66.40
CA GLY A 280 5.96 11.86 -65.96
C GLY A 280 6.52 12.78 -64.89
#